data_AF-A0A8J3FZL2-F1
#
_entry.id   AF-A0A8J3FZL2-F1
#
_cell.length_a   1.000
_cell.length_b   1.000
_cell.length_c   1.000
_cell.angle_alpha   90.00
_cell.angle_beta   90.00
_cell.angle_gamma   90.00
#
_symmetry.space_group_name_H-M   'P 1'
#
loop_
_entity.id
_entity.type
_entity.pdbx_description
1 polymer ?
#
loop_
_entity_poly.entity_id
_entity_poly.type
_entity_poly.pdbx_seq_one_letter_code
_entity_poly.pdbx_strand_id
1 'polypeptide(L)' 'MGTFDKAKDKLEQAVGQAKEKLGQVTGNEELENAGKRDQLTGEAKEAGHDLRDKAAGAVQDVKDRLTDDEH' A
#
# COMPACT_ATOMS: atom_id res chain seq x y z
N MET A 1 9.66 -27.22 9.09
CA MET A 1 9.56 -25.81 8.65
C MET A 1 10.73 -25.07 9.28
N GLY A 2 11.67 -24.64 8.45
CA GLY A 2 13.10 -24.60 8.77
C GLY A 2 13.56 -23.27 9.36
N THR A 3 14.62 -23.34 10.16
CA THR A 3 15.43 -22.19 10.61
C THR A 3 15.94 -21.32 9.47
N PHE A 4 16.01 -21.88 8.25
CA PHE A 4 16.32 -21.20 7.01
C PHE A 4 15.32 -20.09 6.63
N ASP A 5 14.03 -20.26 6.93
CA ASP A 5 13.01 -19.22 6.69
C ASP A 5 13.27 -17.99 7.58
N LYS A 6 13.47 -18.21 8.89
CA LYS A 6 13.78 -17.12 9.83
C LYS A 6 15.09 -16.40 9.51
N ALA A 7 16.07 -17.13 8.98
CA ALA A 7 17.34 -16.54 8.57
C ALA A 7 17.17 -15.67 7.31
N LYS A 8 16.38 -16.13 6.33
CA LYS A 8 16.02 -15.36 5.13
C LYS A 8 15.26 -14.08 5.46
N ASP A 9 14.23 -14.16 6.30
CA ASP A 9 13.47 -12.99 6.75
C ASP A 9 14.36 -11.93 7.38
N LYS A 10 15.25 -12.34 8.30
CA LYS A 10 16.21 -11.42 8.92
C LYS A 10 17.23 -10.84 7.94
N LEU A 11 17.64 -11.62 6.94
CA LEU A 11 18.56 -11.18 5.90
C LEU A 11 17.90 -10.16 4.98
N GLU A 12 16.65 -10.39 4.57
CA GLU A 12 15.90 -9.46 3.74
C GLU A 12 15.61 -8.15 4.49
N GLN A 13 15.26 -8.20 5.78
CA GLN A 13 15.13 -6.99 6.60
C GLN A 13 16.46 -6.23 6.72
N ALA A 14 17.57 -6.93 6.98
CA ALA A 14 18.87 -6.29 7.10
C ALA A 14 19.35 -5.68 5.77
N VAL A 15 19.13 -6.37 4.65
CA VAL A 15 19.43 -5.88 3.29
C VAL A 15 18.53 -4.69 2.94
N GLY A 16 17.26 -4.72 3.31
CA GLY A 16 16.34 -3.60 3.13
C GLY A 16 16.81 -2.36 3.88
N GLN A 17 17.09 -2.47 5.18
CA GLN A 17 17.63 -1.35 5.98
C GLN A 17 18.98 -0.86 5.47
N ALA A 18 19.84 -1.76 4.99
CA ALA A 18 21.12 -1.40 4.40
C ALA A 18 20.93 -0.62 3.09
N LYS A 19 20.00 -1.04 2.22
CA LYS A 19 19.67 -0.31 0.98
C LYS A 19 19.06 1.06 1.28
N GLU A 20 18.22 1.17 2.31
CA GLU A 20 17.62 2.44 2.73
C GLU A 20 18.69 3.43 3.23
N LYS A 21 19.57 2.96 4.14
CA LYS A 21 20.67 3.77 4.67
C LYS A 21 21.71 4.09 3.59
N LEU A 22 22.06 3.14 2.74
CA LEU A 22 22.99 3.38 1.63
C LEU A 22 22.38 4.32 0.59
N GLY A 23 21.07 4.24 0.32
CA GLY A 23 20.36 5.16 -0.56
C GLY A 23 20.41 6.60 -0.05
N GLN A 24 20.12 6.80 1.25
CA GLN A 24 20.24 8.12 1.91
C GLN A 24 21.68 8.65 1.92
N VAL A 25 22.66 7.80 2.26
CA VAL A 25 24.07 8.21 2.40
C VAL A 25 24.74 8.46 1.05
N THR A 26 24.42 7.65 0.04
CA THR A 26 25.03 7.78 -1.30
C THR A 26 24.31 8.79 -2.19
N GLY A 27 23.18 9.36 -1.74
CA GLY A 27 22.40 10.34 -2.50
C GLY A 27 21.79 9.74 -3.78
N ASN A 28 21.46 8.44 -3.78
CA ASN A 28 20.83 7.82 -4.94
C ASN A 28 19.32 8.11 -4.91
N GLU A 29 18.93 9.24 -5.53
CA GLU A 29 17.53 9.67 -5.65
C GLU A 29 16.62 8.58 -6.22
N GLU A 30 17.13 7.62 -6.99
CA GLU A 30 16.36 6.47 -7.50
C GLU A 30 15.91 5.50 -6.39
N LEU A 31 16.78 5.19 -5.41
CA LEU A 31 16.46 4.28 -4.30
C LEU A 31 15.56 4.96 -3.26
N GLU A 32 15.80 6.24 -2.97
CA GLU A 32 14.93 7.00 -2.07
C GLU A 32 13.55 7.26 -2.70
N ASN A 33 13.48 7.61 -3.99
CA ASN A 33 12.20 7.79 -4.67
C ASN A 33 11.41 6.49 -4.81
N ALA A 34 12.06 5.34 -5.04
CA ALA A 34 11.34 4.07 -5.10
C ALA A 34 10.62 3.78 -3.78
N GLY A 35 11.31 3.92 -2.64
CA GLY A 35 10.71 3.71 -1.31
C GLY A 35 9.63 4.74 -0.97
N LYS A 36 9.89 6.04 -1.21
CA LYS A 36 8.88 7.10 -0.98
C LYS A 36 7.66 6.94 -1.89
N ARG A 37 7.84 6.57 -3.16
CA ARG A 37 6.74 6.35 -4.10
C ARG A 37 5.90 5.14 -3.73
N ASP A 38 6.51 4.07 -3.24
CA ASP A 38 5.76 2.91 -2.75
C ASP A 38 4.94 3.25 -1.50
N GLN A 39 5.50 4.00 -0.54
CA GLN A 39 4.75 4.48 0.62
C GLN A 39 3.60 5.42 0.22
N LEU A 40 3.86 6.40 -0.65
CA LEU A 40 2.84 7.33 -1.13
C LEU A 40 1.74 6.61 -1.91
N THR A 41 2.11 5.63 -2.73
CA THR A 41 1.15 4.84 -3.51
C THR A 41 0.35 3.92 -2.59
N GLY A 42 0.98 3.36 -1.56
CA GLY A 42 0.32 2.55 -0.52
C GLY A 42 -0.71 3.35 0.27
N GLU A 43 -0.32 4.49 0.83
CA GLU A 43 -1.23 5.37 1.57
C GLU A 43 -2.33 5.94 0.68
N ALA A 44 -2.02 6.32 -0.56
CA ALA A 44 -3.02 6.79 -1.52
C ALA A 44 -3.98 5.69 -1.97
N LYS A 45 -3.51 4.44 -2.12
CA LYS A 45 -4.40 3.29 -2.39
C LYS A 45 -5.31 3.02 -1.20
N GLU A 46 -4.78 3.02 0.01
CA GLU A 46 -5.57 2.72 1.21
C GLU A 46 -6.64 3.80 1.43
N ALA A 47 -6.27 5.08 1.37
CA ALA A 47 -7.22 6.19 1.45
C ALA A 47 -8.22 6.20 0.28
N GLY A 48 -7.76 5.88 -0.93
CA GLY A 48 -8.60 5.81 -2.12
C GLY A 48 -9.59 4.63 -2.07
N HIS A 49 -9.20 3.51 -1.48
CA HIS A 49 -10.05 2.34 -1.31
C HIS A 49 -11.15 2.62 -0.28
N ASP A 50 -10.80 3.20 0.88
CA ASP A 50 -11.78 3.56 1.92
C ASP A 50 -12.81 4.59 1.41
N LEU A 51 -12.37 5.58 0.64
CA LEU A 51 -13.25 6.57 0.01
C LEU A 51 -14.12 5.95 -1.09
N ARG A 52 -13.57 5.04 -1.90
CA ARG A 52 -14.30 4.37 -2.98
C ARG A 52 -15.32 3.39 -2.44
N ASP A 53 -15.01 2.64 -1.38
CA ASP A 53 -15.96 1.75 -0.71
C ASP A 53 -17.12 2.52 -0.08
N LYS A 54 -16.84 3.65 0.60
CA LYS A 54 -17.90 4.51 1.16
C LYS A 54 -18.76 5.15 0.07
N ALA A 55 -18.14 5.62 -1.02
CA ALA A 55 -18.85 6.18 -2.15
C ALA A 55 -19.68 5.12 -2.89
N ALA A 56 -19.12 3.91 -3.09
CA ALA A 56 -19.82 2.80 -3.71
C ALA A 56 -21.01 2.35 -2.87
N GLY A 57 -20.86 2.24 -1.54
CA GLY A 57 -21.95 1.94 -0.62
C GLY A 57 -23.08 2.97 -0.70
N ALA A 58 -22.74 4.27 -0.60
CA ALA A 58 -23.74 5.34 -0.70
C ALA A 58 -24.46 5.39 -2.06
N VAL A 59 -23.75 5.12 -3.16
CA VAL A 59 -24.34 5.06 -4.51
C VAL A 59 -25.24 3.82 -4.66
N GLN A 60 -24.89 2.70 -4.04
CA GLN A 60 -25.69 1.47 -4.06
C GLN A 60 -26.97 1.66 -3.23
N ASP A 61 -26.89 2.24 -2.03
CA ASP A 61 -28.05 2.60 -1.20
C ASP A 61 -29.03 3.54 -1.92
N VAL A 62 -28.50 4.52 -2.66
CA VAL A 62 -29.32 5.43 -3.47
C VAL A 62 -29.96 4.69 -4.64
N LYS A 63 -29.21 3.83 -5.34
CA LYS A 63 -29.72 3.07 -6.48
C LYS A 63 -30.76 2.02 -6.08
N ASP A 64 -30.58 1.35 -4.94
CA ASP A 64 -31.55 0.42 -4.37
C ASP A 64 -32.86 1.15 -4.04
N ARG A 65 -32.80 2.30 -3.36
CA ARG A 65 -34.00 3.10 -3.07
C ARG A 65 -34.72 3.65 -4.30
N LEU A 66 -33.99 3.93 -5.38
CA LEU A 66 -34.56 4.42 -6.64
C LEU A 66 -35.12 3.29 -7.52
N THR A 67 -34.61 2.07 -7.39
CA THR A 67 -35.07 0.91 -8.17
C THR A 67 -36.25 0.21 -7.49
N ASP A 68 -36.39 0.34 -6.17
CA ASP A 68 -37.51 -0.25 -5.39
C ASP A 68 -38.86 0.47 -5.60
N ASP A 69 -38.86 1.73 -6.06
CA ASP A 69 -40.09 2.52 -6.33
C ASP A 69 -40.74 2.22 -7.70
N GLU A 70 -40.14 1.33 -8.51
CA GLU A 70 -40.62 0.98 -9.87
C GLU A 70 -41.50 -0.30 -9.92
N HIS A 71 -42.05 -0.77 -8.78
CA HIS A 71 -42.91 -1.96 -8.69
C HIS A 71 -44.31 -1.74 -8.09
#